data_AF-A0A352D3D8-F1
#
_entry.id   AF-A0A352D3D8-F1
#
_cell.length_a   1.000
_cell.length_b   1.000
_cell.length_c   1.000
_cell.angle_alpha   90.00
_cell.angle_beta   90.00
_cell.angle_gamma   90.00
#
_symmetry.space_group_name_H-M   'P 1'
#
loop_
_entity.id
_entity.type
_entity.pdbx_description
1 polymer ?
#
loop_
_entity_poly.entity_id
_entity_poly.type
_entity_poly.pdbx_seq_one_letter_code
_entity_poly.pdbx_strand_id
1 'polypeptide(L)'
;MSKKQLFLFAFLAVTAIFLYLLLKDNDFAKDKINNIIEPKIEGSFKLDGKYIGENTWEYTVTGQLPNPCYSATVDSLVKESYPEQVTVKVTVVEPKGSEICTQVIQDFLYEGEFTASEKATVELKVE
;
A
#
# COMPACT_ATOMS: atom_id res chain seq x y z
N MET A 1 22.34 -13.01 -52.40
CA MET A 1 22.37 -12.17 -51.18
C MET A 1 23.81 -11.77 -50.90
N SER A 2 24.12 -10.47 -50.84
CA SER A 2 25.51 -10.01 -50.65
C SER A 2 25.92 -10.11 -49.18
N LYS A 3 27.22 -10.29 -48.89
CA LYS A 3 27.74 -10.36 -47.50
C LYS A 3 27.30 -9.14 -46.65
N LYS A 4 27.15 -7.97 -47.27
CA LYS A 4 26.67 -6.73 -46.62
C LYS A 4 25.23 -6.85 -46.12
N GLN A 5 24.35 -7.54 -46.88
CA GLN A 5 22.96 -7.77 -46.48
C GLN A 5 22.89 -8.72 -45.28
N LEU A 6 23.72 -9.77 -45.25
CA LEU A 6 23.77 -10.72 -44.13
C LEU A 6 24.19 -10.05 -42.81
N PHE A 7 25.19 -9.15 -42.85
CA PHE A 7 25.61 -8.37 -41.68
C PHE A 7 24.51 -7.44 -41.16
N LEU A 8 23.75 -6.81 -42.06
CA LEU A 8 22.66 -5.92 -41.68
C LEU A 8 21.55 -6.66 -40.91
N PHE A 9 21.15 -7.84 -41.38
CA PHE A 9 20.15 -8.67 -40.70
C PHE A 9 20.63 -9.19 -39.35
N ALA A 10 21.89 -9.60 -39.26
CA ALA A 10 22.47 -10.03 -37.99
C ALA A 10 22.49 -8.89 -36.96
N PHE A 11 22.85 -7.68 -37.39
CA PHE A 11 22.84 -6.50 -36.52
C PHE A 11 21.42 -6.16 -36.05
N LEU A 12 20.43 -6.17 -36.95
CA LEU A 12 19.01 -5.94 -36.62
C LEU A 12 18.45 -6.98 -35.63
N ALA A 13 18.84 -8.24 -35.77
CA ALA A 13 18.42 -9.29 -34.85
C ALA A 13 19.01 -9.07 -33.44
N VAL A 14 20.29 -8.72 -33.35
CA VAL A 14 20.95 -8.44 -32.07
C VAL A 14 20.37 -7.21 -31.39
N THR A 15 20.10 -6.13 -32.13
CA THR A 15 19.48 -4.93 -31.55
C THR A 15 18.05 -5.20 -31.10
N ALA A 16 17.27 -6.00 -31.84
CA ALA A 16 15.92 -6.39 -31.44
C ALA A 16 15.92 -7.26 -30.17
N ILE A 17 16.85 -8.21 -30.06
CA ILE A 17 17.01 -9.05 -28.85
C ILE A 17 17.42 -8.18 -27.66
N PHE A 18 18.38 -7.26 -27.85
CA PHE A 18 18.82 -6.36 -26.79
C PHE A 18 17.68 -5.44 -26.32
N LEU A 19 16.90 -4.89 -27.25
CA LEU A 19 15.72 -4.07 -26.92
C LEU A 19 14.65 -4.89 -26.19
N TYR A 20 14.41 -6.13 -26.60
CA TYR A 20 13.49 -7.04 -25.91
C TYR A 20 13.94 -7.34 -24.47
N LEU A 21 15.24 -7.56 -24.26
CA LEU A 21 15.81 -7.76 -22.93
C LEU A 21 15.63 -6.52 -22.04
N LEU A 22 15.83 -5.31 -22.57
CA LEU A 22 15.61 -4.07 -21.83
C LEU A 22 14.14 -3.83 -21.44
N LEU A 23 13.18 -4.31 -22.25
CA LEU A 23 11.76 -4.19 -21.93
C LEU A 23 11.31 -5.15 -20.81
N LYS A 24 11.93 -6.33 -20.69
CA LYS A 24 11.56 -7.36 -19.71
C LYS A 24 11.90 -7.02 -18.26
N ASP A 25 12.96 -6.24 -18.01
CA ASP A 25 13.35 -5.84 -16.65
C ASP A 25 12.29 -4.96 -15.94
N ASN A 26 11.42 -4.29 -16.70
CA ASN A 26 10.36 -3.44 -16.13
C ASN A 26 9.23 -4.23 -15.43
N ASP A 27 8.99 -5.49 -15.81
CA ASP A 27 7.92 -6.30 -15.21
C ASP A 27 8.24 -6.71 -13.76
N PHE A 28 9.53 -6.89 -13.42
CA PHE A 28 9.96 -7.24 -12.07
C PHE A 28 9.74 -6.10 -11.06
N ALA A 29 9.84 -4.85 -11.50
CA ALA A 29 9.56 -3.68 -10.66
C ALA A 29 8.05 -3.53 -10.38
N LYS A 30 7.20 -3.93 -11.35
CA LYS A 30 5.74 -3.83 -11.25
C LYS A 30 5.16 -4.80 -10.23
N ASP A 31 5.71 -6.01 -10.16
CA ASP A 31 5.29 -7.04 -9.18
C ASP A 31 5.59 -6.62 -7.73
N LYS A 32 6.66 -5.85 -7.52
CA LYS A 32 7.00 -5.31 -6.20
C LYS A 32 6.06 -4.19 -5.75
N ILE A 33 5.48 -3.44 -6.69
CA ILE A 33 4.54 -2.34 -6.41
C ILE A 33 3.14 -2.87 -6.10
N ASN A 34 2.69 -3.94 -6.77
CA ASN A 34 1.36 -4.53 -6.54
C ASN A 34 1.18 -5.07 -5.11
N ASN A 35 2.28 -5.36 -4.41
CA ASN A 35 2.28 -5.93 -3.07
C ASN A 35 2.42 -4.86 -1.97
N ILE A 36 2.25 -3.58 -2.28
CA ILE A 36 2.37 -2.49 -1.31
C ILE A 36 1.11 -1.63 -1.38
N ILE A 37 0.54 -1.30 -0.22
CA ILE A 37 -0.48 -0.26 -0.13
C ILE A 37 0.23 1.08 -0.31
N GLU A 38 -0.10 1.80 -1.39
CA GLU A 38 0.35 3.19 -1.52
C GLU A 38 -0.05 3.98 -0.28
N PRO A 39 0.87 4.74 0.36
CA PRO A 39 0.58 5.48 1.58
C PRO A 39 -0.71 6.30 1.48
N LYS A 40 -1.71 5.97 2.30
CA LYS A 40 -2.96 6.72 2.37
C LYS A 40 -2.92 7.61 3.59
N ILE A 41 -3.30 8.88 3.44
CA ILE A 41 -3.28 9.88 4.52
C ILE A 41 -4.67 10.49 4.62
N GLU A 42 -5.21 10.52 5.83
CA GLU A 42 -6.48 11.17 6.15
C GLU A 42 -6.39 11.77 7.56
N GLY A 43 -6.64 13.08 7.67
CA GLY A 43 -6.41 13.81 8.92
C GLY A 43 -4.94 13.72 9.38
N SER A 44 -4.73 13.35 10.65
CA SER A 44 -3.41 13.12 11.24
C SER A 44 -2.94 11.66 11.13
N PHE A 45 -3.65 10.81 10.39
CA PHE A 45 -3.36 9.38 10.28
C PHE A 45 -2.83 9.01 8.90
N LYS A 46 -1.96 8.01 8.89
CA LYS A 46 -1.32 7.43 7.72
C LYS A 46 -1.44 5.91 7.78
N LEU A 47 -1.82 5.31 6.66
CA LEU A 47 -1.85 3.87 6.44
C LEU A 47 -0.72 3.48 5.49
N ASP A 48 0.12 2.56 5.94
CA ASP A 48 1.07 1.81 5.11
C ASP A 48 0.73 0.32 5.21
N GLY A 49 1.09 -0.46 4.20
CA GLY A 49 0.95 -1.92 4.30
C GLY A 49 1.52 -2.66 3.11
N LYS A 50 1.55 -3.98 3.22
CA LYS A 50 2.11 -4.89 2.23
C LYS A 50 1.34 -6.20 2.17
N TYR A 51 1.26 -6.78 0.98
CA TYR A 51 0.80 -8.14 0.78
C TYR A 51 1.92 -9.12 1.13
N ILE A 52 1.63 -10.09 2.00
CA ILE A 52 2.61 -11.08 2.48
C ILE A 52 2.38 -12.49 1.92
N GLY A 53 1.31 -12.68 1.13
CA GLY A 53 0.93 -13.97 0.56
C GLY A 53 -0.27 -14.60 1.25
N GLU A 54 -0.77 -15.72 0.71
CA GLU A 54 -1.92 -16.47 1.25
C GLU A 54 -3.16 -15.60 1.52
N ASN A 55 -3.46 -14.65 0.61
CA ASN A 55 -4.52 -13.67 0.77
C ASN A 55 -4.37 -12.78 2.03
N THR A 56 -3.17 -12.61 2.56
CA THR A 56 -2.93 -11.86 3.81
C THR A 56 -2.17 -10.57 3.53
N TRP A 57 -2.66 -9.49 4.13
CA TRP A 57 -2.04 -8.17 4.12
C TRP A 57 -1.66 -7.78 5.55
N GLU A 58 -0.42 -7.33 5.74
CA GLU A 58 0.04 -6.66 6.95
C GLU A 58 -0.06 -5.15 6.74
N TYR A 59 -0.55 -4.41 7.74
CA TYR A 59 -0.63 -2.96 7.66
C TYR A 59 -0.30 -2.29 9.00
N THR A 60 0.13 -1.04 8.88
CA THR A 60 0.43 -0.16 10.01
C THR A 60 -0.33 1.14 9.83
N VAL A 61 -1.05 1.55 10.88
CA VAL A 61 -1.63 2.88 11.00
C VAL A 61 -0.77 3.68 11.96
N THR A 62 -0.19 4.78 11.49
CA THR A 62 0.50 5.77 12.32
C THR A 62 -0.30 7.05 12.35
N GLY A 63 -0.20 7.83 13.43
CA GLY A 63 -0.83 9.13 13.48
C GLY A 63 -0.56 9.89 14.75
N GLN A 64 -1.30 10.98 14.95
CA GLN A 64 -1.19 11.82 16.14
C GLN A 64 -2.55 12.14 16.73
N LEU A 65 -2.67 11.92 18.03
CA LEU A 65 -3.82 12.31 18.84
C LEU A 65 -3.56 13.69 19.47
N PRO A 66 -4.60 14.55 19.57
CA PRO A 66 -4.44 15.91 20.08
C PRO A 66 -3.86 15.96 21.49
N ASN A 67 -4.24 15.00 22.33
CA ASN A 67 -3.71 14.81 23.67
C ASN A 67 -3.93 13.39 24.19
N PRO A 68 -3.36 13.02 25.36
CA PRO A 68 -3.41 11.64 25.84
C PRO A 68 -4.76 11.14 26.35
N CYS A 69 -5.76 12.00 26.46
CA CYS A 69 -7.10 11.56 26.84
C CYS A 69 -7.94 11.12 25.63
N TYR A 70 -7.53 11.49 24.41
CA TYR A 70 -8.11 10.89 23.22
C TYR A 70 -7.66 9.44 23.12
N SER A 71 -8.52 8.60 22.56
CA SER A 71 -8.16 7.25 22.16
C SER A 71 -8.55 7.01 20.72
N ALA A 72 -7.94 6.02 20.07
CA ALA A 72 -8.32 5.61 18.73
C ALA A 72 -8.38 4.10 18.65
N THR A 73 -9.35 3.59 17.92
CA THR A 73 -9.48 2.17 17.55
C THR A 73 -9.34 2.03 16.04
N VAL A 74 -8.83 0.88 15.59
CA VAL A 74 -8.63 0.58 14.17
C VAL A 74 -9.35 -0.72 13.84
N ASP A 75 -10.20 -0.69 12.83
CA ASP A 75 -10.95 -1.84 12.31
C ASP A 75 -10.71 -1.99 10.80
N SER A 76 -10.54 -3.22 10.32
CA SER A 76 -10.46 -3.52 8.88
C SER A 76 -11.77 -4.13 8.39
N LEU A 77 -12.42 -3.47 7.44
CA LEU A 77 -13.69 -3.91 6.85
C LEU A 77 -13.46 -4.38 5.43
N VAL A 78 -13.68 -5.68 5.17
CA VAL A 78 -13.52 -6.30 3.84
C VAL A 78 -14.90 -6.49 3.20
N LYS A 79 -15.08 -5.96 1.99
CA LYS A 79 -16.26 -6.23 1.16
C LYS A 79 -15.95 -7.36 0.18
N GLU A 80 -16.78 -8.41 0.20
CA GLU A 80 -16.65 -9.61 -0.63
C GLU A 80 -17.03 -9.33 -2.11
N SER A 81 -16.21 -8.53 -2.81
CA SER A 81 -16.26 -8.29 -4.26
C SER A 81 -14.94 -8.72 -4.92
N TYR A 82 -14.88 -8.77 -6.25
CA TYR A 82 -13.60 -8.95 -6.97
C TYR A 82 -13.33 -7.80 -7.96
N PRO A 83 -12.26 -7.01 -7.79
CA PRO A 83 -11.38 -7.03 -6.61
C PRO A 83 -12.13 -6.64 -5.32
N GLU A 84 -11.64 -7.14 -4.18
CA GLU A 84 -12.16 -6.81 -2.85
C GLU A 84 -11.91 -5.34 -2.55
N GLN A 85 -12.84 -4.71 -1.83
CA GLN A 85 -12.65 -3.36 -1.30
C GLN A 85 -12.44 -3.46 0.20
N VAL A 86 -11.32 -2.95 0.69
CA VAL A 86 -10.93 -2.98 2.09
C VAL A 86 -10.86 -1.56 2.63
N THR A 87 -11.62 -1.28 3.69
CA THR A 87 -11.56 0.00 4.41
C THR A 87 -10.87 -0.25 5.75
N VAL A 88 -9.70 0.35 5.96
CA VAL A 88 -9.08 0.46 7.29
C VAL A 88 -9.63 1.70 7.95
N LYS A 89 -10.49 1.51 8.95
CA LYS A 89 -11.22 2.56 9.64
C LYS A 89 -10.53 2.90 10.95
N VAL A 90 -10.19 4.17 11.15
CA VAL A 90 -9.76 4.72 12.43
C VAL A 90 -10.95 5.43 13.07
N THR A 91 -11.25 5.14 14.33
CA THR A 91 -12.30 5.85 15.09
C THR A 91 -11.66 6.54 16.28
N VAL A 92 -11.71 7.86 16.30
CA VAL A 92 -11.16 8.70 17.37
C VAL A 92 -12.24 8.97 18.41
N VAL A 93 -11.97 8.61 19.65
CA VAL A 93 -12.88 8.80 20.79
C VAL A 93 -12.39 9.96 21.62
N GLU A 94 -13.24 10.98 21.73
CA GLU A 94 -12.97 12.15 22.57
C GLU A 94 -13.10 11.82 24.06
N PRO A 95 -12.30 12.47 24.93
CA PRO A 95 -12.43 12.29 26.37
C PRO A 95 -13.75 12.84 26.90
N LYS A 96 -14.24 12.25 27.99
CA LYS A 96 -15.44 12.76 28.66
C LYS A 96 -15.13 14.14 29.24
N GLY A 97 -16.04 15.10 29.07
CA GLY A 97 -15.83 16.53 29.37
C GLY A 97 -15.49 16.91 30.82
N SER A 98 -15.31 15.95 31.73
CA SER A 98 -14.81 16.15 33.10
C SER A 98 -13.32 15.83 33.28
N GLU A 99 -12.62 15.35 32.24
CA GLU A 99 -11.22 14.96 32.33
C GLU A 99 -10.28 16.16 32.07
N ILE A 100 -9.33 16.38 32.99
CA ILE A 100 -8.28 17.38 32.80
C ILE A 100 -7.16 16.73 31.98
N CYS A 101 -6.99 17.19 30.75
CA CYS A 101 -6.03 16.64 29.81
C CYS A 101 -4.77 17.51 29.73
N THR A 102 -3.61 16.86 29.72
CA THR A 102 -2.35 17.54 29.41
C THR A 102 -2.31 17.97 27.95
N GLN A 103 -1.71 19.11 27.63
CA GLN A 103 -1.63 19.62 26.27
C GLN A 103 -0.36 19.13 25.57
N VAL A 104 -0.26 17.81 25.39
CA VAL A 104 0.87 17.17 24.73
C VAL A 104 0.36 16.26 23.63
N ILE A 105 0.81 16.45 22.40
CA ILE A 105 0.47 15.57 21.27
C ILE A 105 0.95 14.16 21.58
N GLN A 106 0.09 13.17 21.36
CA GLN A 106 0.43 11.76 21.55
C GLN A 106 0.55 11.06 20.19
N ASP A 107 1.69 10.41 19.95
CA ASP A 107 1.85 9.56 18.79
C ASP A 107 1.01 8.28 18.92
N PHE A 108 0.45 7.83 17.80
CA PHE A 108 -0.37 6.63 17.68
C PHE A 108 0.30 5.66 16.71
N LEU A 109 0.33 4.38 17.10
CA LEU A 109 0.81 3.27 16.29
C LEU A 109 -0.14 2.09 16.49
N TYR A 110 -0.63 1.54 15.40
CA TYR A 110 -1.39 0.32 15.37
C TYR A 110 -0.88 -0.58 14.24
N GLU A 111 -0.70 -1.85 14.52
CA GLU A 111 -0.33 -2.88 13.56
C GLU A 111 -1.46 -3.90 13.46
N GLY A 112 -1.81 -4.30 12.25
CA GLY A 112 -2.91 -5.21 12.00
C GLY A 112 -2.76 -6.00 10.72
N GLU A 113 -3.68 -6.93 10.54
CA GLU A 113 -3.75 -7.81 9.37
C GLU A 113 -5.19 -7.90 8.87
N PHE A 114 -5.37 -8.13 7.58
CA PHE A 114 -6.66 -8.51 7.00
C PHE A 114 -6.48 -9.52 5.86
N THR A 115 -7.54 -10.27 5.59
CA THR A 115 -7.56 -11.25 4.50
C THR A 115 -8.30 -10.70 3.28
N ALA A 116 -7.60 -10.58 2.15
CA ALA A 116 -8.16 -10.21 0.85
C ALA A 116 -7.19 -10.64 -0.27
N SER A 117 -7.66 -10.69 -1.51
CA SER A 117 -6.77 -11.02 -2.63
C SER A 117 -5.63 -10.00 -2.78
N GLU A 118 -4.56 -10.37 -3.49
CA GLU A 118 -3.45 -9.47 -3.86
C GLU A 118 -3.92 -8.24 -4.68
N LYS A 119 -5.14 -8.28 -5.23
CA LYS A 119 -5.72 -7.23 -6.07
C LYS A 119 -6.68 -6.32 -5.31
N ALA A 120 -6.83 -6.54 -4.01
CA ALA A 120 -7.71 -5.75 -3.17
C ALA A 120 -7.35 -4.26 -3.24
N THR A 121 -8.37 -3.42 -3.29
CA THR A 121 -8.19 -1.97 -3.18
C THR A 121 -8.36 -1.58 -1.72
N VAL A 122 -7.35 -0.92 -1.15
CA VAL A 122 -7.34 -0.54 0.26
C VAL A 122 -7.44 0.97 0.41
N GLU A 123 -8.34 1.43 1.28
CA GLU A 123 -8.49 2.82 1.66
C GLU A 123 -8.38 3.01 3.18
N LEU A 124 -7.96 4.20 3.58
CA LEU A 124 -8.02 4.67 4.96
C LEU A 124 -9.29 5.50 5.11
N LYS A 125 -9.96 5.40 6.27
CA LYS A 125 -11.06 6.29 6.66
C LYS A 125 -10.92 6.69 8.11
N VAL A 126 -11.08 7.97 8.43
CA VAL A 126 -10.99 8.49 9.81
C VAL A 126 -12.32 9.09 10.23
N GLU A 127 -12.83 8.66 11.39
CA GLU A 127 -14.11 9.12 11.98
C GLU A 127 -13.93 9.61 13.42
#